data_AF-A0A5J4PJL7-F1
#
_entry.id   AF-A0A5J4PJL7-F1
#
_cell.length_a   1.000
_cell.length_b   1.000
_cell.length_c   1.000
_cell.angle_alpha   90.00
_cell.angle_beta   90.00
_cell.angle_gamma   90.00
#
_symmetry.space_group_name_H-M   'P 1'
#
loop_
_entity.id
_entity.type
_entity.pdbx_description
1 polymer ?
#
loop_
_entity_poly.entity_id
_entity_poly.type
_entity_poly.pdbx_seq_one_letter_code
_entity_poly.pdbx_strand_id
1 'polypeptide(L)'
;MNYNTIGGVQADIHPGFIHRVKEFIPYLRGIIHEYHDIFTGNIIAQQRMKQVGILSREDAISFGTTGGTGRASGWACDVRKRTPYGVYDKVEFKEILYTEGDCFARYMVRMDEIMESMKIIEQLIDNIPEGNYQEKTKPVIRVPEGSYYTAVESSRGEFGVFLESRGDKSPYRLHFRSTGLPLVSA
;
A
#
# COMPACT_ATOMS: atom_id res chain seq x y z
N MET A 1 14.56 13.68 2.83
CA MET A 1 14.50 14.22 1.46
C MET A 1 13.19 13.76 0.87
N ASN A 2 12.31 14.67 0.42
CA ASN A 2 10.94 14.34 0.02
C ASN A 2 10.86 14.24 -1.52
N TYR A 3 10.78 13.02 -2.05
CA TYR A 3 10.73 12.80 -3.49
C TYR A 3 9.35 13.11 -4.10
N ASN A 4 8.27 12.72 -3.41
CA ASN A 4 6.91 13.05 -3.84
C ASN A 4 6.58 14.50 -3.44
N THR A 5 6.16 15.31 -4.39
CA THR A 5 5.83 16.73 -4.21
C THR A 5 4.42 17.01 -4.75
N ILE A 6 3.84 18.14 -4.35
CA ILE A 6 2.56 18.55 -4.94
C ILE A 6 2.82 18.92 -6.41
N GLY A 7 2.15 18.20 -7.31
CA GLY A 7 2.32 18.34 -8.75
C GLY A 7 3.21 17.28 -9.40
N GLY A 8 3.76 16.31 -8.66
CA GLY A 8 4.51 15.20 -9.24
C GLY A 8 5.65 14.71 -8.35
N VAL A 9 6.84 14.57 -8.92
CA VAL A 9 8.05 14.17 -8.20
C VAL A 9 9.14 15.23 -8.27
N GLN A 10 10.11 15.20 -7.36
CA GLN A 10 11.16 16.22 -7.25
C GLN A 10 12.17 16.16 -8.41
N ALA A 11 12.44 14.97 -8.93
CA ALA A 11 13.44 14.76 -9.98
C ALA A 11 13.03 13.56 -10.85
N ASP A 12 13.50 13.56 -12.09
CA ASP A 12 13.28 12.45 -13.02
C ASP A 12 14.03 11.17 -12.60
N ILE A 13 13.69 10.06 -13.23
CA ILE A 13 14.33 8.77 -13.03
C ILE A 13 15.80 8.82 -13.46
N HIS A 14 16.67 8.14 -12.71
CA HIS A 14 18.06 8.00 -13.09
C HIS A 14 18.18 7.13 -14.36
N PRO A 15 19.11 7.40 -15.31
CA PRO A 15 19.21 6.63 -16.55
C PRO A 15 19.38 5.11 -16.37
N GLY A 16 20.07 4.70 -15.30
CA GLY A 16 20.24 3.28 -14.93
C GLY A 16 19.09 2.67 -14.11
N PHE A 17 18.02 3.41 -13.81
CA PHE A 17 16.93 2.96 -12.93
C PHE A 17 16.21 1.74 -13.50
N ILE A 18 15.78 1.81 -14.77
CA ILE A 18 15.03 0.75 -15.45
C ILE A 18 15.81 -0.57 -15.43
N HIS A 19 17.10 -0.51 -15.81
CA HIS A 19 17.96 -1.68 -15.82
C HIS A 19 18.11 -2.30 -14.43
N ARG A 20 18.38 -1.49 -13.40
CA ARG A 20 18.53 -1.97 -12.01
C ARG A 20 17.25 -2.57 -11.45
N VAL A 21 16.09 -2.00 -11.76
CA VAL A 21 14.79 -2.57 -11.34
C VAL A 21 14.57 -3.93 -12.00
N LYS A 22 14.87 -4.06 -13.30
CA LYS A 22 14.76 -5.34 -14.02
C LYS A 22 15.71 -6.42 -13.48
N GLU A 23 16.89 -6.06 -13.01
CA GLU A 23 17.79 -7.00 -12.33
C GLU A 23 17.31 -7.36 -10.92
N PHE A 24 16.72 -6.38 -10.21
CA PHE A 24 16.25 -6.56 -8.84
C PHE A 24 15.04 -7.50 -8.74
N ILE A 25 14.12 -7.47 -9.70
CA ILE A 25 12.87 -8.26 -9.62
C ILE A 25 13.14 -9.78 -9.61
N PRO A 26 13.94 -10.37 -10.53
CA PRO A 26 14.30 -11.79 -10.46
C PRO A 26 15.05 -12.15 -9.18
N TYR A 27 15.97 -11.28 -8.73
CA TYR A 27 16.69 -11.47 -7.48
C TYR A 27 15.74 -11.56 -6.29
N LEU A 28 14.84 -10.58 -6.12
CA LEU A 28 13.87 -10.58 -5.02
C LEU A 28 12.94 -11.79 -5.08
N ARG A 29 12.51 -12.20 -6.29
CA ARG A 29 11.66 -13.38 -6.47
C ARG A 29 12.34 -14.66 -5.98
N GLY A 30 13.64 -14.83 -6.24
CA GLY A 30 14.43 -15.94 -5.69
C GLY A 30 14.49 -15.91 -4.16
N ILE A 31 14.75 -14.74 -3.58
CA ILE A 31 14.78 -14.56 -2.13
C ILE A 31 13.43 -14.89 -1.47
N ILE A 32 12.30 -14.50 -2.07
CA ILE A 32 10.97 -14.83 -1.53
C ILE A 32 10.72 -16.36 -1.57
N HIS A 33 11.17 -17.06 -2.61
CA HIS A 33 11.09 -18.52 -2.66
C HIS A 33 11.90 -19.16 -1.52
N GLU A 34 13.13 -18.70 -1.29
CA GLU A 34 13.96 -19.18 -0.16
C GLU A 34 13.30 -18.92 1.20
N TYR A 35 12.64 -17.76 1.38
CA TYR A 35 11.86 -17.50 2.59
C TYR A 35 10.71 -18.49 2.78
N HIS A 36 10.06 -18.90 1.70
CA HIS A 36 9.03 -19.93 1.78
C HIS A 36 9.59 -21.29 2.18
N ASP A 37 10.72 -21.69 1.59
CA ASP A 37 11.38 -22.96 1.89
C ASP A 37 11.87 -23.04 3.34
N ILE A 38 12.50 -21.97 3.83
CA ILE A 38 13.14 -21.95 5.15
C ILE A 38 12.14 -21.63 6.27
N PHE A 39 11.24 -20.66 6.06
CA PHE A 39 10.38 -20.13 7.13
C PHE A 39 8.92 -20.53 6.97
N THR A 40 8.31 -20.38 5.79
CA THR A 40 6.88 -20.71 5.62
C THR A 40 6.63 -22.21 5.82
N GLY A 41 7.49 -23.07 5.27
CA GLY A 41 7.40 -24.52 5.43
C GLY A 41 7.78 -25.04 6.82
N ASN A 42 8.37 -24.21 7.67
CA ASN A 42 8.87 -24.62 8.97
C ASN A 42 7.72 -24.91 9.95
N ILE A 43 7.68 -26.14 10.47
CA ILE A 43 6.65 -26.61 11.40
C ILE A 43 6.62 -25.76 12.69
N ILE A 44 7.78 -25.36 13.22
CA ILE A 44 7.87 -24.55 14.43
C ILE A 44 7.26 -23.17 14.15
N ALA A 45 7.58 -22.55 13.01
CA ALA A 45 7.04 -21.25 12.64
C ALA A 45 5.51 -21.32 12.46
N GLN A 46 5.02 -22.34 11.77
CA GLN A 46 3.58 -22.56 11.59
C GLN A 46 2.86 -22.80 12.92
N GLN A 47 3.40 -23.64 13.80
CA GLN A 47 2.81 -23.91 15.12
C GLN A 47 2.73 -22.65 16.00
N ARG A 48 3.65 -21.69 15.81
CA ARG A 48 3.69 -20.45 16.57
C ARG A 48 2.77 -19.35 16.03
N MET A 49 2.27 -19.50 14.81
CA MET A 49 1.48 -18.46 14.13
C MET A 49 0.05 -18.91 13.79
N LYS A 50 -0.14 -20.18 13.42
CA LYS A 50 -1.46 -20.71 13.11
C LYS A 50 -2.32 -20.71 14.36
N GLN A 51 -3.59 -20.31 14.21
CA GLN A 51 -4.56 -20.19 15.30
C GLN A 51 -4.19 -19.18 16.40
N VAL A 52 -3.19 -18.32 16.17
CA VAL A 52 -2.81 -17.25 17.11
C VAL A 52 -3.35 -15.92 16.61
N GLY A 53 -3.95 -15.13 17.50
CA GLY A 53 -4.46 -13.80 17.19
C GLY A 53 -5.55 -13.83 16.11
N ILE A 54 -6.49 -14.77 16.20
CA ILE A 54 -7.59 -14.90 15.24
C ILE A 54 -8.46 -13.65 15.31
N LEU A 55 -8.66 -12.99 14.17
CA LEU A 55 -9.57 -11.87 14.01
C LEU A 55 -10.66 -12.28 13.02
N SER A 56 -11.91 -12.29 13.46
CA SER A 56 -13.04 -12.60 12.58
C SER A 56 -13.25 -11.49 11.54
N ARG A 57 -13.92 -11.80 10.43
CA ARG A 57 -14.28 -10.79 9.43
C ARG A 57 -15.15 -9.67 10.02
N GLU A 58 -16.09 -10.03 10.88
CA GLU A 58 -17.04 -9.11 11.50
C GLU A 58 -16.31 -8.15 12.45
N ASP A 59 -15.41 -8.68 13.29
CA ASP A 59 -14.57 -7.87 14.17
C ASP A 59 -13.61 -7.00 13.37
N ALA A 60 -13.04 -7.52 12.27
CA ALA A 60 -12.15 -6.74 11.42
C ALA A 60 -12.85 -5.50 10.85
N ILE A 61 -14.10 -5.66 10.39
CA ILE A 61 -14.95 -4.57 9.89
C ILE A 61 -15.32 -3.62 11.04
N SER A 62 -15.76 -4.16 12.18
CA SER A 62 -16.19 -3.39 13.36
C SER A 62 -15.09 -2.48 13.90
N PHE A 63 -13.87 -3.02 14.05
CA PHE A 63 -12.69 -2.27 14.49
C PHE A 63 -12.06 -1.42 13.37
N GLY A 64 -12.52 -1.53 12.13
CA GLY A 64 -11.96 -0.80 10.99
C GLY A 64 -10.51 -1.19 10.65
N THR A 65 -10.16 -2.45 10.87
CA THR A 65 -8.82 -3.00 10.58
C THR A 65 -8.66 -3.30 9.09
N THR A 66 -8.24 -2.30 8.34
CA THR A 66 -8.02 -2.41 6.88
C THR A 66 -6.65 -3.00 6.53
N GLY A 67 -6.38 -3.18 5.24
CA GLY A 67 -5.08 -3.64 4.74
C GLY A 67 -4.86 -5.13 4.86
N GLY A 68 -3.60 -5.55 4.97
CA GLY A 68 -3.26 -6.96 5.05
C GLY A 68 -3.90 -7.69 6.24
N THR A 69 -4.19 -6.97 7.33
CA THR A 69 -4.92 -7.53 8.49
C THR A 69 -6.37 -7.85 8.15
N GLY A 70 -7.12 -6.89 7.59
CA GLY A 70 -8.50 -7.14 7.17
C GLY A 70 -8.59 -8.18 6.07
N ARG A 71 -7.66 -8.14 5.11
CA ARG A 71 -7.56 -9.13 4.02
C ARG A 71 -7.26 -10.54 4.51
N ALA A 72 -6.52 -10.70 5.61
CA ALA A 72 -6.27 -11.99 6.23
C ALA A 72 -7.52 -12.62 6.88
N SER A 73 -8.50 -11.78 7.22
CA SER A 73 -9.80 -12.17 7.79
C SER A 73 -10.92 -12.24 6.73
N GLY A 74 -10.57 -12.19 5.44
CA GLY A 74 -11.52 -12.32 4.33
C GLY A 74 -12.26 -11.03 3.98
N TRP A 75 -11.81 -9.88 4.48
CA TRP A 75 -12.37 -8.58 4.14
C TRP A 75 -11.64 -7.96 2.93
N ALA A 76 -12.33 -7.94 1.79
CA ALA A 76 -11.90 -7.21 0.59
C ALA A 76 -11.96 -5.69 0.83
N CYS A 77 -10.82 -5.08 1.16
CA CYS A 77 -10.71 -3.72 1.64
C CYS A 77 -9.55 -2.93 1.00
N ASP A 78 -9.02 -3.37 -0.14
CA ASP A 78 -7.96 -2.66 -0.86
C ASP A 78 -8.46 -1.36 -1.52
N VAL A 79 -7.91 -0.22 -1.08
CA VAL A 79 -8.26 1.10 -1.62
C VAL A 79 -7.86 1.23 -3.10
N ARG A 80 -6.79 0.57 -3.55
CA ARG A 80 -6.30 0.65 -4.93
C ARG A 80 -7.30 0.07 -5.94
N LYS A 81 -8.16 -0.86 -5.50
CA LYS A 81 -9.25 -1.44 -6.31
C LYS A 81 -10.55 -0.66 -6.14
N ARG A 82 -10.91 -0.27 -4.92
CA ARG A 82 -12.18 0.43 -4.63
C ARG A 82 -12.22 1.86 -5.12
N THR A 83 -11.15 2.61 -4.84
CA THR A 83 -11.01 4.02 -5.21
C THR A 83 -9.62 4.20 -5.83
N PRO A 84 -9.42 3.74 -7.08
CA PRO A 84 -8.11 3.80 -7.72
C PRO A 84 -7.57 5.23 -7.77
N TYR A 85 -6.28 5.37 -7.52
CA TYR A 85 -5.54 6.63 -7.60
C TYR A 85 -4.26 6.42 -8.42
N GLY A 86 -3.68 7.51 -8.93
CA GLY A 86 -2.52 7.42 -9.80
C GLY A 86 -2.84 6.65 -11.09
N VAL A 87 -2.19 5.50 -11.27
CA VAL A 87 -2.37 4.60 -12.42
C VAL A 87 -2.82 3.19 -12.02
N TYR A 88 -3.31 3.01 -10.79
CA TYR A 88 -3.75 1.69 -10.30
C TYR A 88 -4.96 1.13 -11.05
N ASP A 89 -5.72 1.98 -11.75
CA ASP A 89 -6.82 1.63 -12.66
C ASP A 89 -6.36 0.98 -13.96
N LYS A 90 -5.09 1.18 -14.35
CA LYS A 90 -4.50 0.68 -15.61
C LYS A 90 -3.61 -0.55 -15.45
N VAL A 91 -3.44 -1.04 -14.21
CA VAL A 91 -2.58 -2.20 -13.91
C VAL A 91 -3.42 -3.38 -13.42
N GLU A 92 -3.04 -4.57 -13.85
CA GLU A 92 -3.70 -5.80 -13.46
C GLU A 92 -2.97 -6.46 -12.29
N PHE A 93 -3.64 -6.50 -11.14
CA PHE A 93 -3.19 -7.22 -9.95
C PHE A 93 -4.37 -7.84 -9.23
N LYS A 94 -4.10 -8.88 -8.45
CA LYS A 94 -5.08 -9.60 -7.65
C LYS A 94 -5.10 -9.03 -6.23
N GLU A 95 -6.29 -8.85 -5.67
CA GLU A 95 -6.43 -8.63 -4.23
C GLU A 95 -6.27 -9.98 -3.51
N ILE A 96 -5.26 -10.10 -2.65
CA ILE A 96 -4.96 -11.32 -1.91
C ILE A 96 -5.84 -11.39 -0.67
N LEU A 97 -6.61 -12.47 -0.52
CA LEU A 97 -7.50 -12.69 0.60
C LEU A 97 -7.24 -14.07 1.20
N TYR A 98 -7.24 -14.11 2.53
CA TYR A 98 -7.26 -15.33 3.34
C TYR A 98 -8.47 -15.27 4.26
N THR A 99 -8.86 -16.40 4.86
CA THR A 99 -10.10 -16.48 5.68
C THR A 99 -9.84 -16.89 7.12
N GLU A 100 -8.63 -17.33 7.42
CA GLU A 100 -8.24 -17.90 8.70
C GLU A 100 -8.09 -16.83 9.78
N GLY A 101 -7.81 -15.57 9.42
CA GLY A 101 -7.74 -14.43 10.34
C GLY A 101 -6.59 -14.47 11.36
N ASP A 102 -5.77 -15.52 11.35
CA ASP A 102 -4.66 -15.74 12.27
C ASP A 102 -3.37 -15.00 11.83
N CYS A 103 -2.35 -15.06 12.68
CA CYS A 103 -1.04 -14.48 12.38
C CYS A 103 -0.40 -15.08 11.12
N PHE A 104 -0.65 -16.36 10.82
CA PHE A 104 -0.09 -17.01 9.64
C PHE A 104 -0.73 -16.52 8.35
N ALA A 105 -2.05 -16.33 8.32
CA ALA A 105 -2.77 -15.72 7.21
C ALA A 105 -2.26 -14.29 6.94
N ARG A 106 -2.05 -13.48 7.99
CA ARG A 106 -1.48 -12.13 7.83
C ARG A 106 -0.08 -12.15 7.24
N TYR A 107 0.74 -13.11 7.65
CA TYR A 107 2.07 -13.33 7.07
C TYR A 107 1.97 -13.69 5.58
N MET A 108 1.09 -14.64 5.22
CA MET A 108 0.91 -15.07 3.84
C MET A 108 0.39 -13.95 2.94
N VAL A 109 -0.56 -13.14 3.41
CA VAL A 109 -1.02 -11.93 2.70
C VAL A 109 0.17 -11.05 2.31
N ARG A 110 1.13 -10.82 3.22
CA ARG A 110 2.31 -9.99 2.91
C ARG A 110 3.21 -10.62 1.87
N MET A 111 3.45 -11.92 1.95
CA MET A 111 4.31 -12.61 1.00
C MET A 111 3.71 -12.56 -0.41
N ASP A 112 2.43 -12.85 -0.54
CA ASP A 112 1.72 -12.78 -1.82
C ASP A 112 1.58 -11.33 -2.32
N GLU A 113 1.39 -10.35 -1.44
CA GLU A 113 1.39 -8.92 -1.81
C GLU A 113 2.73 -8.46 -2.37
N ILE A 114 3.86 -9.00 -1.88
CA ILE A 114 5.19 -8.71 -2.46
C ILE A 114 5.24 -9.25 -3.90
N MET A 115 4.72 -10.46 -4.13
CA MET A 115 4.65 -11.06 -5.47
C MET A 115 3.78 -10.25 -6.42
N GLU A 116 2.59 -9.81 -5.98
CA GLU A 116 1.73 -8.94 -6.78
C GLU A 116 2.34 -7.54 -6.98
N SER A 117 3.06 -7.00 -6.00
CA SER A 117 3.78 -5.74 -6.15
C SER A 117 4.87 -5.83 -7.22
N MET A 118 5.62 -6.94 -7.27
CA MET A 118 6.58 -7.19 -8.35
C MET A 118 5.87 -7.24 -9.72
N LYS A 119 4.72 -7.92 -9.81
CA LYS A 119 3.94 -7.99 -11.05
C LYS A 119 3.44 -6.63 -11.53
N ILE A 120 3.06 -5.73 -10.61
CA ILE A 120 2.69 -4.35 -10.94
C ILE A 120 3.91 -3.60 -11.51
N ILE A 121 5.08 -3.74 -10.88
CA ILE A 121 6.31 -3.09 -11.35
C ILE A 121 6.69 -3.62 -12.74
N GLU A 122 6.62 -4.94 -12.97
CA GLU A 122 6.90 -5.55 -14.28
C GLU A 122 6.01 -4.98 -15.39
N GLN A 123 4.73 -4.71 -15.12
CA GLN A 123 3.81 -4.10 -16.09
C GLN A 123 4.15 -2.63 -16.39
N LEU A 124 4.62 -1.89 -15.40
CA LEU A 124 4.85 -0.44 -15.51
C LEU A 124 6.25 -0.10 -16.02
N ILE A 125 7.27 -0.89 -15.69
CA ILE A 125 8.68 -0.54 -15.93
C ILE A 125 9.02 -0.41 -17.42
N ASP A 126 8.32 -1.16 -18.29
CA ASP A 126 8.48 -1.12 -19.74
C ASP A 126 7.64 -0.02 -20.41
N ASN A 127 6.66 0.54 -19.69
CA ASN A 127 5.65 1.46 -20.23
C ASN A 127 5.73 2.84 -19.57
N ILE A 128 6.93 3.27 -19.14
CA ILE A 128 7.11 4.61 -18.57
C ILE A 128 6.99 5.65 -19.69
N PRO A 129 5.98 6.53 -19.66
CA PRO A 129 5.82 7.55 -20.69
C PRO A 129 6.90 8.62 -20.58
N GLU A 130 7.37 9.12 -21.72
CA GLU A 130 8.17 10.34 -21.76
C GLU A 130 7.29 11.56 -21.42
N GLY A 131 7.85 12.54 -20.71
CA GLY A 131 7.15 13.77 -20.41
C GLY A 131 7.69 14.49 -19.18
N ASN A 132 6.98 15.54 -18.77
CA ASN A 132 7.31 16.25 -17.54
C ASN A 132 6.96 15.38 -16.32
N TYR A 133 7.93 15.19 -15.43
CA TYR A 133 7.74 14.47 -14.16
C TYR A 133 7.09 15.33 -13.05
N GLN A 134 6.99 16.64 -13.28
CA GLN A 134 6.38 17.59 -12.36
C GLN A 134 5.63 18.69 -13.11
N GLU A 135 4.41 18.97 -12.68
CA GLU A 135 3.62 20.10 -13.14
C GLU A 135 4.11 21.42 -12.55
N LYS A 136 3.96 22.51 -13.33
CA LYS A 136 4.28 23.86 -12.86
C LYS A 136 3.26 24.30 -11.82
N THR A 137 3.63 24.25 -10.55
CA THR A 137 2.80 24.71 -9.44
C THR A 137 3.18 26.13 -9.01
N LYS A 138 2.19 26.85 -8.44
CA LYS A 138 2.46 28.14 -7.80
C LYS A 138 3.29 27.91 -6.53
N PRO A 139 4.25 28.80 -6.19
CA PRO A 139 5.03 28.68 -4.94
C PRO A 139 4.16 28.61 -3.69
N VAL A 140 3.01 29.28 -3.70
CA VAL A 140 1.99 29.19 -2.66
C VAL A 140 0.73 28.60 -3.25
N ILE A 141 0.38 27.39 -2.81
CA ILE A 141 -0.84 26.69 -3.21
C ILE A 141 -1.93 27.05 -2.20
N ARG A 142 -2.95 27.77 -2.66
CA ARG A 142 -4.16 28.04 -1.87
C ARG A 142 -5.21 27.01 -2.26
N VAL A 143 -5.57 26.16 -1.31
CA VAL A 143 -6.63 25.17 -1.50
C VAL A 143 -7.97 25.89 -1.35
N PRO A 144 -8.95 25.72 -2.26
CA PRO A 144 -10.26 26.34 -2.11
C PRO A 144 -10.91 25.98 -0.78
N GLU A 145 -11.75 26.86 -0.26
CA GLU A 145 -12.47 26.63 0.99
C GLU A 145 -13.31 25.36 0.91
N GLY A 146 -13.20 24.50 1.93
CA GLY A 146 -13.89 23.22 1.96
C GLY A 146 -13.16 22.13 2.75
N SER A 147 -13.83 20.99 2.83
CA SER A 147 -13.35 19.78 3.49
C SER A 147 -13.01 18.72 2.46
N TYR A 148 -11.80 18.21 2.52
CA TYR A 148 -11.27 17.21 1.59
C TYR A 148 -10.84 15.97 2.37
N TYR A 149 -11.20 14.80 1.87
CA TYR A 149 -10.72 13.53 2.38
C TYR A 149 -10.20 12.71 1.21
N THR A 150 -8.97 12.22 1.34
CA THR A 150 -8.43 11.25 0.42
C THR A 150 -7.73 10.15 1.20
N ALA A 151 -7.73 8.95 0.65
CA ALA A 151 -7.09 7.80 1.25
C ALA A 151 -6.26 7.05 0.21
N VAL A 152 -5.15 6.49 0.67
CA VAL A 152 -4.26 5.63 -0.11
C VAL A 152 -4.05 4.32 0.62
N GLU A 153 -3.79 3.26 -0.14
CA GLU A 153 -3.39 1.98 0.45
C GLU A 153 -1.90 2.05 0.79
N SER A 154 -1.60 2.16 2.08
CA SER A 154 -0.24 1.96 2.58
C SER A 154 -0.01 0.46 2.80
N SER A 155 1.25 0.06 3.00
CA SER A 155 1.59 -1.34 3.30
C SER A 155 0.92 -1.85 4.57
N ARG A 156 0.39 -0.99 5.45
CA ARG A 156 -0.34 -1.39 6.67
C ARG A 156 -1.86 -1.19 6.58
N GLY A 157 -2.39 -0.83 5.42
CA GLY A 157 -3.81 -0.56 5.18
C GLY A 157 -4.09 0.88 4.77
N GLU A 158 -5.35 1.28 4.90
CA GLU A 158 -5.85 2.55 4.40
C GLU A 158 -5.33 3.73 5.24
N PHE A 159 -4.46 4.53 4.63
CA PHE A 159 -3.96 5.77 5.19
C PHE A 159 -4.78 6.94 4.66
N GLY A 160 -5.56 7.56 5.55
CA GLY A 160 -6.45 8.67 5.20
C GLY A 160 -5.87 10.02 5.62
N VAL A 161 -6.03 11.04 4.78
CA VAL A 161 -5.71 12.43 5.09
C VAL A 161 -6.98 13.26 4.95
N PHE A 162 -7.42 13.84 6.06
CA PHE A 162 -8.47 14.84 6.10
C PHE A 162 -7.86 16.23 6.15
N LEU A 163 -8.30 17.12 5.27
CA LEU A 163 -7.84 18.50 5.17
C LEU A 163 -9.04 19.43 5.14
N GLU A 164 -9.05 20.41 6.04
CA GLU A 164 -9.99 21.51 6.07
C GLU A 164 -9.26 22.79 5.65
N SER A 165 -9.74 23.44 4.60
CA SER A 165 -9.19 24.69 4.09
C SER A 165 -10.18 25.84 4.28
N ARG A 166 -9.67 27.01 4.69
CA ARG A 166 -10.40 28.28 4.72
C ARG A 166 -9.97 29.25 3.59
N GLY A 167 -9.26 28.74 2.58
CA GLY A 167 -8.71 29.55 1.48
C GLY A 167 -7.37 30.22 1.80
N ASP A 168 -6.82 29.97 2.99
CA ASP A 168 -5.52 30.50 3.43
C ASP A 168 -4.32 29.78 2.77
N LYS A 169 -3.12 30.31 3.02
CA LYS A 169 -1.84 29.72 2.56
C LYS A 169 -1.48 28.39 3.26
N SER A 170 -2.11 28.10 4.39
CA SER A 170 -1.87 26.93 5.22
C SER A 170 -3.21 26.24 5.51
N PRO A 171 -3.24 24.90 5.61
CA PRO A 171 -4.45 24.20 5.98
C PRO A 171 -4.92 24.65 7.36
N TYR A 172 -6.23 24.86 7.52
CA TYR A 172 -6.82 25.22 8.81
C TYR A 172 -6.75 24.05 9.79
N ARG A 173 -7.11 22.85 9.30
CA ARG A 173 -7.00 21.60 10.05
C ARG A 173 -6.48 20.51 9.13
N LEU A 174 -5.58 19.70 9.64
CA LEU A 174 -5.10 18.51 8.98
C LEU A 174 -5.14 17.35 9.98
N HIS A 175 -5.82 16.27 9.60
CA HIS A 175 -5.96 15.09 10.43
C HIS A 175 -5.55 13.84 9.64
N PHE A 176 -4.59 13.12 10.19
CA PHE A 176 -4.13 11.85 9.63
C PHE A 176 -4.88 10.71 10.30
N ARG A 177 -5.60 9.92 9.50
CA ARG A 177 -6.06 8.60 9.93
C ARG A 177 -4.92 7.61 9.69
N SER A 178 -4.13 7.40 10.75
CA SER A 178 -3.03 6.44 10.75
C SER A 178 -3.55 5.02 10.55
N THR A 179 -2.81 4.21 9.79
CA THR A 179 -3.12 2.80 9.55
C THR A 179 -2.98 1.95 10.81
N GLY A 180 -2.12 2.37 11.75
CA GLY A 180 -1.74 1.56 12.91
C GLY A 180 -2.72 1.64 14.08
N LEU A 181 -3.43 2.77 14.24
CA LEU A 181 -4.30 2.97 15.40
C LEU A 181 -5.45 1.94 15.46
N PRO A 182 -6.18 1.67 14.35
CA PRO A 182 -7.20 0.60 14.34
C PRO A 182 -6.64 -0.78 14.68
N LEU A 183 -5.38 -1.05 14.28
CA LEU A 183 -4.72 -2.34 14.51
C LEU A 183 -4.28 -2.56 15.96
N VAL A 184 -3.98 -1.49 16.69
CA VAL A 184 -3.62 -1.56 18.12
C VAL A 184 -4.86 -1.58 19.00
N SER A 185 -5.96 -1.00 18.54
CA SER A 185 -7.23 -0.99 19.28
C SER A 185 -8.02 -2.30 19.18
N ALA A 186 -7.76 -3.11 18.15
CA ALA A 186 -8.38 -4.40 17.92
C ALA A 186 -7.63 -5.52 18.67
#